data_AF-A0A7S1UJR1-F1
#
_entry.id   AF-A0A7S1UJR1-F1
#
_cell.length_a   1.000
_cell.length_b   1.000
_cell.length_c   1.000
_cell.angle_alpha   90.00
_cell.angle_beta   90.00
_cell.angle_gamma   90.00
#
_symmetry.space_group_name_H-M   'P 1'
#
loop_
_entity.id
_entity.type
_entity.pdbx_description
1 polymer ?
#
loop_
_entity_poly.entity_id
_entity_poly.type
_entity_poly.pdbx_seq_one_letter_code
_entity_poly.pdbx_strand_id
1 'polypeptide(L)'
;MEDEGMPIVEKLGLTRQEEGLPSLPAIVYAGDYKGLELTVVFNGTHDVYGCACVGTAAAAVTVYAAIQKYAPDLVLNAGTAGGFAKKGAAIGDAYVVTGFANHDRRIPIPAFTEFAAG
;
A
#
# COMPACT_ATOMS: atom_id res chain seq x y z
N MET A 1 -5.61 0.58 3.87
CA MET A 1 -6.19 0.48 5.24
C MET A 1 -6.71 -0.93 5.46
N GLU A 2 -6.84 -1.42 6.69
CA GLU A 2 -7.38 -2.77 6.95
C GLU A 2 -8.79 -2.94 6.36
N ASP A 3 -9.67 -1.95 6.54
CA ASP A 3 -11.03 -1.96 5.97
C ASP A 3 -11.08 -2.16 4.45
N GLU A 4 -10.03 -1.76 3.72
CA GLU A 4 -9.93 -1.91 2.27
C GLU A 4 -9.45 -3.31 1.86
N GLY A 5 -8.58 -3.93 2.67
CA GLY A 5 -7.90 -5.18 2.31
C GLY A 5 -8.40 -6.42 3.04
N MET A 6 -9.11 -6.30 4.16
CA MET A 6 -9.66 -7.47 4.86
C MET A 6 -10.57 -8.33 3.96
N PRO A 7 -11.40 -7.78 3.06
CA PRO A 7 -12.16 -8.60 2.13
C PRO A 7 -11.29 -9.51 1.25
N ILE A 8 -10.08 -9.09 0.85
CA ILE A 8 -9.17 -9.95 0.06
C ILE A 8 -8.48 -10.98 0.95
N VAL A 9 -8.09 -10.61 2.17
CA VAL A 9 -7.51 -11.52 3.18
C VAL A 9 -8.47 -12.68 3.45
N GLU A 10 -9.74 -12.37 3.73
CA GLU A 10 -10.79 -13.34 4.01
C GLU A 10 -11.10 -14.20 2.78
N LYS A 11 -11.25 -13.57 1.61
CA LYS A 11 -11.58 -14.27 0.37
C LYS A 11 -10.52 -15.29 -0.04
N LEU A 12 -9.25 -14.99 0.23
CA LEU A 12 -8.11 -15.84 -0.10
C LEU A 12 -7.72 -16.78 1.05
N GLY A 13 -8.34 -16.65 2.23
CA GLY A 13 -8.06 -17.50 3.39
C GLY A 13 -6.68 -17.27 4.01
N LEU A 14 -6.16 -16.04 3.93
CA LEU A 14 -4.85 -15.70 4.50
C LEU A 14 -4.92 -15.60 6.02
N THR A 15 -3.86 -16.02 6.71
CA THR A 15 -3.80 -16.05 8.17
C THR A 15 -2.92 -14.94 8.71
N ARG A 16 -3.32 -14.38 9.86
CA ARG A 16 -2.52 -13.37 10.55
C ARG A 16 -1.21 -13.97 11.01
N GLN A 17 -0.11 -13.28 10.70
CA GLN A 17 1.22 -13.69 11.13
C GLN A 17 1.50 -13.20 12.55
N GLU A 18 2.04 -14.08 13.40
CA GLU A 18 2.46 -13.70 14.77
C GLU A 18 3.63 -12.71 14.71
N GLU A 19 4.57 -12.95 13.80
CA GLU A 19 5.68 -12.05 13.55
C GLU A 19 5.31 -11.03 12.47
N GLY A 20 5.02 -9.80 12.89
CA GLY A 20 4.85 -8.65 12.00
C GLY A 20 6.18 -8.17 11.38
N LEU A 21 6.21 -6.88 11.03
CA LEU A 21 7.45 -6.21 10.61
C LEU A 21 8.11 -5.57 11.83
N PRO A 22 9.38 -5.90 12.16
CA PRO A 22 10.04 -5.39 13.35
C PRO A 22 9.98 -3.86 13.45
N SER A 23 9.63 -3.36 14.65
CA SER A 23 9.56 -1.93 14.97
C SER A 23 8.54 -1.12 14.17
N LEU A 24 7.61 -1.75 13.47
CA LEU A 24 6.52 -1.10 12.76
C LEU A 24 5.16 -1.54 13.33
N PRO A 25 4.14 -0.67 13.32
CA PRO A 25 2.77 -1.06 13.68
C PRO A 25 2.12 -1.98 12.64
N ALA A 26 2.87 -2.37 11.60
CA ALA A 26 2.36 -3.09 10.45
C ALA A 26 1.75 -4.45 10.83
N ILE A 27 0.62 -4.77 10.20
CA ILE A 27 -0.10 -6.02 10.37
C ILE A 27 0.08 -6.84 9.10
N VAL A 28 0.44 -8.11 9.27
CA VAL A 28 0.75 -9.00 8.15
C VAL A 28 -0.20 -10.19 8.16
N TYR A 29 -0.74 -10.48 6.98
CA TYR A 29 -1.45 -11.72 6.69
C TYR A 29 -0.70 -12.44 5.56
N ALA A 30 -0.58 -13.75 5.65
CA ALA A 30 0.07 -14.53 4.61
C ALA A 30 -0.59 -15.90 4.42
N GLY A 31 -0.32 -16.53 3.28
CA GLY A 31 -0.83 -17.87 2.96
C GLY A 31 -0.49 -18.28 1.53
N ASP A 32 -0.85 -19.52 1.19
CA ASP A 32 -0.82 -19.98 -0.20
C ASP A 32 -2.19 -19.77 -0.85
N TYR A 33 -2.19 -19.30 -2.10
CA TYR A 33 -3.37 -19.33 -2.94
C TYR A 33 -3.01 -19.87 -4.33
N LYS A 34 -3.43 -21.11 -4.61
CA LYS A 34 -3.20 -21.79 -5.90
C LYS A 34 -1.71 -21.92 -6.24
N GLY A 35 -0.86 -22.19 -5.25
CA GLY A 35 0.58 -22.32 -5.45
C GLY A 35 1.33 -20.99 -5.53
N LEU A 36 0.68 -19.88 -5.17
CA LEU A 36 1.32 -18.57 -5.01
C LEU A 36 1.40 -18.23 -3.53
N GLU A 37 2.60 -17.91 -3.07
CA GLU A 37 2.80 -17.33 -1.75
C GLU A 37 2.34 -15.88 -1.77
N LEU A 38 1.31 -15.58 -0.98
CA LEU A 38 0.71 -14.26 -0.88
C LEU A 38 0.97 -13.68 0.50
N THR A 39 1.39 -12.42 0.52
CA THR A 39 1.52 -11.63 1.74
C THR A 39 0.76 -10.32 1.56
N VAL A 40 -0.20 -10.05 2.44
CA VAL A 40 -0.92 -8.79 2.54
C VAL A 40 -0.41 -8.05 3.76
N VAL A 41 0.11 -6.84 3.55
CA VAL A 41 0.68 -6.01 4.61
C VAL A 41 -0.12 -4.71 4.72
N PHE A 42 -0.56 -4.41 5.94
CA PHE A 42 -1.14 -3.12 6.29
C PHE A 42 -0.14 -2.31 7.09
N ASN A 43 -0.16 -0.99 6.92
CA ASN A 43 0.65 -0.08 7.73
C ASN A 43 0.30 -0.13 9.23
N GLY A 44 -0.89 -0.64 9.57
CA GLY A 44 -1.39 -0.76 10.93
C GLY A 44 -2.04 0.51 11.46
N THR A 45 -2.14 0.58 12.78
CA THR A 45 -2.84 1.64 13.52
C THR A 45 -1.85 2.54 14.24
N HIS A 46 -2.11 3.85 14.21
CA HIS A 46 -1.32 4.84 14.91
C HIS A 46 -1.58 4.72 16.42
N ASP A 47 -0.50 4.55 17.18
CA ASP A 47 -0.51 4.33 18.63
C ASP A 47 -1.19 5.46 19.45
N VAL A 48 -0.94 6.72 19.11
CA VAL A 48 -1.52 7.89 19.80
C VAL A 48 -2.97 8.15 19.42
N TYR A 49 -3.30 8.06 18.12
CA TYR A 49 -4.59 8.53 17.60
C TYR A 49 -5.60 7.41 17.29
N GLY A 50 -5.17 6.15 17.32
CA GLY A 50 -6.04 4.99 17.07
C GLY A 50 -6.60 4.88 15.65
N CYS A 51 -6.13 5.72 14.72
CA CYS A 51 -6.52 5.69 13.32
C CYS A 51 -5.51 4.92 12.47
N ALA A 52 -5.90 4.50 11.25
CA ALA A 52 -4.97 3.83 10.35
C ALA A 52 -3.77 4.72 9.98
N CYS A 53 -2.58 4.14 9.95
CA CYS A 53 -1.35 4.79 9.47
C CYS A 53 -1.40 4.99 7.95
N VAL A 54 -2.07 6.05 7.49
CA VAL A 54 -2.15 6.43 6.07
C VAL A 54 -0.97 7.32 5.64
N GLY A 55 -0.82 7.52 4.33
CA GLY A 55 0.15 8.46 3.76
C GLY A 55 1.47 7.81 3.30
N THR A 56 2.27 8.62 2.62
CA THR A 56 3.46 8.17 1.87
C THR A 56 4.58 7.64 2.77
N ALA A 57 4.81 8.24 3.94
CA ALA A 57 5.87 7.82 4.86
C ALA A 57 5.61 6.43 5.43
N ALA A 58 4.41 6.18 5.96
CA ALA A 58 4.04 4.87 6.50
C ALA A 58 4.09 3.80 5.40
N ALA A 59 3.49 4.08 4.23
CA ALA A 59 3.51 3.17 3.10
C ALA A 59 4.94 2.82 2.64
N ALA A 60 5.84 3.82 2.53
CA ALA A 60 7.21 3.62 2.08
C ALA A 60 8.03 2.76 3.05
N VAL A 61 7.92 2.99 4.36
CA VAL A 61 8.67 2.22 5.36
C VAL A 61 8.12 0.80 5.47
N THR A 62 6.80 0.64 5.46
CA THR A 62 6.15 -0.67 5.50
C THR A 62 6.51 -1.52 4.28
N VAL A 63 6.42 -0.96 3.06
CA VAL A 63 6.75 -1.73 1.85
C VAL A 63 8.24 -2.07 1.80
N TYR A 64 9.13 -1.17 2.23
CA TYR A 64 10.55 -1.44 2.33
C TYR A 64 10.83 -2.63 3.26
N ALA A 65 10.30 -2.60 4.48
CA ALA A 65 10.48 -3.68 5.46
C ALA A 65 9.86 -5.00 4.98
N ALA A 66 8.69 -4.95 4.32
CA ALA A 66 8.07 -6.13 3.72
C ALA A 66 8.92 -6.75 2.62
N ILE A 67 9.50 -5.93 1.72
CA ILE A 67 10.40 -6.42 0.67
C ILE A 67 11.65 -7.07 1.28
N GLN A 68 12.24 -6.46 2.30
CA GLN A 68 13.42 -7.03 2.97
C GLN A 68 13.12 -8.36 3.65
N LYS A 69 11.93 -8.53 4.24
CA LYS A 69 11.54 -9.75 4.95
C LYS A 69 11.10 -10.88 4.01
N TYR A 70 10.30 -10.55 3.00
CA TYR A 70 9.59 -11.55 2.18
C TYR A 70 10.17 -11.73 0.78
N ALA A 71 11.05 -10.84 0.33
CA ALA A 71 11.67 -10.89 -1.00
C ALA A 71 10.68 -11.23 -2.15
N PRO A 72 9.55 -10.51 -2.28
CA PRO A 72 8.50 -10.88 -3.22
C PRO A 72 8.93 -10.66 -4.66
N ASP A 73 8.43 -11.50 -5.58
CA ASP A 73 8.62 -11.32 -7.02
C ASP A 73 7.81 -10.12 -7.57
N LEU A 74 6.70 -9.77 -6.92
CA LEU A 74 5.79 -8.71 -7.33
C LEU A 74 5.18 -8.00 -6.12
N VAL A 75 5.10 -6.67 -6.20
CA VAL A 75 4.42 -5.82 -5.21
C VAL A 75 3.21 -5.14 -5.85
N LEU A 76 2.06 -5.26 -5.21
CA LEU A 76 0.83 -4.59 -5.61
C LEU A 76 0.43 -3.58 -4.52
N ASN A 77 0.23 -2.32 -4.90
CA ASN A 77 -0.42 -1.33 -4.06
C ASN A 77 -1.91 -1.25 -4.43
N ALA A 78 -2.78 -1.68 -3.52
CA ALA A 78 -4.22 -1.68 -3.71
C ALA A 78 -4.91 -0.85 -2.62
N GLY A 79 -5.88 -0.04 -3.00
CA GLY A 79 -6.64 0.83 -2.10
C GLY A 79 -7.66 1.66 -2.86
N THR A 80 -8.49 2.39 -2.12
CA THR A 80 -9.45 3.32 -2.69
C THR A 80 -8.77 4.64 -3.07
N ALA A 81 -9.32 5.35 -4.05
CA ALA A 81 -8.80 6.63 -4.50
C ALA A 81 -9.90 7.53 -5.05
N GLY A 82 -9.61 8.84 -5.10
CA GLY A 82 -10.42 9.80 -5.83
C GLY A 82 -10.17 9.70 -7.33
N GLY A 83 -11.24 9.82 -8.12
CA GLY A 83 -11.18 9.87 -9.59
C GLY A 83 -11.64 11.22 -10.12
N PHE A 84 -11.11 11.63 -11.28
CA PHE A 84 -11.59 12.82 -11.99
C PHE A 84 -12.67 12.42 -13.01
N ALA A 85 -13.93 12.80 -12.78
CA ALA A 85 -15.03 12.53 -13.72
C ALA A 85 -14.76 13.09 -15.14
N LYS A 86 -14.08 14.24 -15.23
CA LYS A 86 -13.63 14.84 -16.50
C LYS A 86 -12.61 13.97 -17.28
N LYS A 87 -12.04 12.96 -16.63
CA LYS A 87 -11.13 11.96 -17.21
C LYS A 87 -11.80 10.59 -17.38
N GLY A 88 -13.12 10.51 -17.22
CA GLY A 88 -13.91 9.30 -17.42
C GLY A 88 -14.09 8.42 -16.18
N ALA A 89 -13.58 8.83 -15.00
CA ALA A 89 -13.71 8.04 -13.79
C ALA A 89 -15.14 8.10 -13.20
N ALA A 90 -15.69 6.93 -12.88
CA ALA A 90 -16.94 6.77 -12.15
C ALA A 90 -16.70 6.16 -10.75
N ILE A 91 -17.66 6.34 -9.84
CA ILE A 91 -17.63 5.69 -8.53
C ILE A 91 -17.70 4.17 -8.70
N GLY A 92 -16.79 3.46 -8.04
CA GLY A 92 -16.72 2.00 -8.09
C GLY A 92 -15.82 1.45 -9.19
N ASP A 93 -15.29 2.29 -10.07
CA ASP A 93 -14.29 1.86 -11.05
C ASP A 93 -13.00 1.40 -10.35
N ALA A 94 -12.43 0.30 -10.84
CA ALA A 94 -11.10 -0.17 -10.47
C ALA A 94 -10.13 0.05 -11.63
N TYR A 95 -9.04 0.77 -11.38
CA TYR A 95 -8.03 1.10 -12.39
C TYR A 95 -6.72 0.36 -12.16
N VAL A 96 -6.10 -0.07 -13.26
CA VAL A 96 -4.67 -0.43 -13.28
C VAL A 96 -3.87 0.80 -13.65
N VAL A 97 -3.04 1.27 -12.72
CA VAL A 97 -2.25 2.48 -12.90
C VAL A 97 -1.13 2.24 -13.92
N THR A 98 -1.01 3.14 -14.91
CA THR A 98 0.04 3.07 -15.95
C THR A 98 1.25 3.97 -15.65
N GLY A 99 1.11 4.90 -14.70
CA GLY A 99 2.16 5.83 -14.28
C GLY A 99 1.73 6.57 -13.02
N PHE A 100 2.70 7.05 -12.24
CA PHE A 100 2.46 7.72 -10.96
C PHE A 100 3.29 9.01 -10.89
N ALA A 101 2.75 10.03 -10.22
CA ALA A 101 3.44 11.28 -9.92
C ALA A 101 2.96 11.84 -8.57
N ASN A 102 3.82 12.63 -7.94
CA ASN A 102 3.53 13.39 -6.72
C ASN A 102 3.15 14.82 -7.13
N HIS A 103 2.00 15.27 -6.65
CA HIS A 103 1.48 16.62 -6.94
C HIS A 103 1.78 17.63 -5.81
N ASP A 104 2.34 17.15 -4.69
CA ASP A 104 2.59 17.93 -3.48
C ASP A 104 4.08 18.19 -3.20
N ARG A 105 5.00 17.51 -3.88
CA ARG A 105 6.45 17.74 -3.81
C ARG A 105 6.88 18.80 -4.83
N ARG A 106 7.03 20.06 -4.40
CA ARG A 106 7.37 21.20 -5.28
C ARG A 106 8.76 21.73 -4.95
N ILE A 107 9.73 21.49 -5.82
CA ILE A 107 11.11 21.95 -5.67
C ILE A 107 11.50 22.75 -6.93
N PRO A 108 11.45 24.10 -6.90
CA PRO A 108 11.63 24.95 -8.09
C PRO A 108 13.11 25.15 -8.43
N ILE A 109 13.84 24.04 -8.53
CA ILE A 109 15.25 23.98 -8.91
C ILE A 109 15.32 23.03 -10.12
N PRO A 110 16.04 23.38 -11.21
CA PRO A 110 16.22 22.50 -12.36
C PRO A 110 16.65 21.09 -11.96
N ALA A 111 16.13 20.06 -12.63
CA ALA A 111 16.27 18.63 -12.31
C ALA A 111 15.57 18.16 -11.01
N PHE A 112 15.47 19.00 -9.99
CA PHE A 112 14.72 18.67 -8.77
C PHE A 112 13.21 18.75 -9.00
N THR A 113 12.74 19.56 -9.96
CA THR A 113 11.32 19.63 -10.30
C THR A 113 10.83 18.29 -10.83
N GLU A 114 11.56 17.69 -11.77
CA GLU A 114 11.25 16.38 -12.35
C GLU A 114 11.41 15.27 -11.30
N PHE A 115 12.52 15.28 -10.55
CA PHE A 115 12.73 14.35 -9.43
C PHE A 115 11.59 14.41 -8.40
N ALA A 116 11.09 15.60 -8.08
CA ALA A 116 10.01 15.80 -7.12
C ALA A 116 8.64 15.41 -7.69
N ALA A 117 8.39 15.59 -8.99
CA ALA A 117 7.21 15.01 -9.62
C ALA A 117 7.24 13.48 -9.54
N GLY A 118 8.41 12.87 -9.74
CA GLY A 118 8.55 11.42 -9.88
C GLY A 118 8.53 11.00 -11.33
#